data_AF-A0A2E9VIM1-F1
#
_entry.id   AF-A0A2E9VIM1-F1
#
_cell.length_a   1.000
_cell.length_b   1.000
_cell.length_c   1.000
_cell.angle_alpha   90.00
_cell.angle_beta   90.00
_cell.angle_gamma   90.00
#
_symmetry.space_group_name_H-M   'P 1'
#
loop_
_entity.id
_entity.type
_entity.pdbx_description
1 polymer ?
#
loop_
_entity_poly.entity_id
_entity_poly.type
_entity_poly.pdbx_seq_one_letter_code
_entity_poly.pdbx_strand_id
1 'polypeptide(L)'
;MQAEELAQWRQAGELARDALQYGRPLICEGADVLATVEKIETYVRRNGGGLAFPVNIATDEEAAHWTPSSRTSRRFSTGALVKLDVGVEIGGYIGDNALTIEIAASRHDEMRDAAREALQRVIEMTAPGVNTSLLGSAVQETIESYGLRPVANLTGHGIKRYDLHCGISIPSVSGFRGTVLRKDDVIAVEPFATNGAGRVGGKRNSNIYHFVRPVRVRDSEAVELLERIRSEFHGLPFAERWLHAFNDDPQPSLQKLLRAGAVAYYPVLDELGHGMVTQAEHTLLLTSSGVEVLTQ
;
A
#
# COMPACT_ATOMS: atom_id res chain seq x y z
N MET A 1 -16.29 12.39 14.12
CA MET A 1 -16.09 10.95 14.38
C MET A 1 -16.40 10.64 15.84
N GLN A 2 -17.00 9.49 16.16
CA GLN A 2 -17.27 9.11 17.56
C GLN A 2 -16.00 8.57 18.25
N ALA A 3 -15.96 8.59 19.59
CA ALA A 3 -14.76 8.18 20.34
C ALA A 3 -14.36 6.72 20.11
N GLU A 4 -15.33 5.82 19.94
CA GLU A 4 -15.09 4.40 19.64
C GLU A 4 -14.47 4.21 18.25
N GLU A 5 -15.01 4.87 17.22
CA GLU A 5 -14.44 4.83 15.87
C GLU A 5 -13.00 5.36 15.85
N LEU A 6 -12.75 6.44 16.57
CA LEU A 6 -11.42 7.04 16.69
C LEU A 6 -10.40 6.09 17.33
N ALA A 7 -10.81 5.33 18.35
CA ALA A 7 -9.96 4.33 18.97
C ALA A 7 -9.57 3.22 17.99
N GLN A 8 -10.49 2.82 17.10
CA GLN A 8 -10.21 1.79 16.10
C GLN A 8 -9.20 2.28 15.03
N TRP A 9 -9.34 3.52 14.56
CA TRP A 9 -8.36 4.12 13.64
C TRP A 9 -6.96 4.20 14.25
N ARG A 10 -6.87 4.64 15.52
CA ARG A 10 -5.59 4.68 16.25
C ARG A 10 -4.99 3.30 16.42
N GLN A 11 -5.79 2.33 16.85
CA GLN A 11 -5.33 0.95 17.03
C GLN A 11 -4.85 0.33 15.70
N ALA A 12 -5.55 0.58 14.60
CA ALA A 12 -5.14 0.11 13.27
C ALA A 12 -3.82 0.76 12.83
N GLY A 13 -3.67 2.09 13.02
CA GLY A 13 -2.44 2.81 12.72
C GLY A 13 -1.25 2.39 13.57
N GLU A 14 -1.44 2.23 14.88
CA GLU A 14 -0.42 1.74 15.81
C GLU A 14 0.06 0.34 15.42
N LEU A 15 -0.85 -0.58 15.12
CA LEU A 15 -0.50 -1.93 14.72
C LEU A 15 0.15 -1.98 13.32
N ALA A 16 -0.27 -1.13 12.38
CA ALA A 16 0.38 -0.99 11.08
C ALA A 16 1.84 -0.53 11.24
N ARG A 17 2.08 0.50 12.07
CA ARG A 17 3.43 0.92 12.43
C ARG A 17 4.24 -0.20 13.05
N ASP A 18 3.69 -0.89 14.04
CA ASP A 18 4.42 -1.93 14.75
C ASP A 18 4.76 -3.11 13.82
N ALA A 19 3.86 -3.46 12.90
CA ALA A 19 4.10 -4.47 11.86
C ALA A 19 5.16 -4.02 10.84
N LEU A 20 5.15 -2.76 10.42
CA LEU A 20 6.17 -2.17 9.55
C LEU A 20 7.56 -2.23 10.21
N GLN A 21 7.66 -1.84 11.49
CA GLN A 21 8.91 -1.89 12.26
C GLN A 21 9.37 -3.32 12.54
N TYR A 22 8.43 -4.25 12.77
CA TYR A 22 8.72 -5.67 12.90
C TYR A 22 9.28 -6.26 11.59
N GLY A 23 8.72 -5.87 10.44
CA GLY A 23 9.13 -6.35 9.12
C GLY A 23 10.47 -5.83 8.65
N ARG A 24 10.79 -4.58 8.97
CA ARG A 24 12.03 -3.90 8.55
C ARG A 24 13.31 -4.73 8.75
N PRO A 25 13.63 -5.29 9.94
CA PRO A 25 14.85 -6.09 10.13
C PRO A 25 14.80 -7.48 9.47
N LEU A 26 13.63 -7.95 9.02
CA LEU A 26 13.50 -9.23 8.29
C LEU A 26 13.90 -9.12 6.81
N ILE A 27 14.03 -7.89 6.31
CA ILE A 27 14.47 -7.58 4.95
C ILE A 27 15.99 -7.42 4.99
N CYS A 28 16.69 -8.55 4.83
CA CYS A 28 18.14 -8.62 4.83
C CYS A 28 18.65 -9.57 3.74
N GLU A 29 19.95 -9.50 3.43
CA GLU A 29 20.57 -10.32 2.39
C GLU A 29 20.25 -11.81 2.54
N GLY A 30 19.83 -12.44 1.45
CA GLY A 30 19.57 -13.88 1.38
C GLY A 30 18.29 -14.34 2.07
N ALA A 31 17.58 -13.46 2.80
CA ALA A 31 16.30 -13.82 3.40
C ALA A 31 15.27 -14.17 2.32
N ASP A 32 14.43 -15.16 2.62
CA ASP A 32 13.36 -15.62 1.73
C ASP A 32 12.21 -14.62 1.73
N VAL A 33 11.84 -14.11 0.55
CA VAL A 33 10.87 -13.02 0.44
C VAL A 33 9.47 -13.46 0.85
N LEU A 34 9.05 -14.69 0.48
CA LEU A 34 7.75 -15.23 0.86
C LEU A 34 7.68 -15.40 2.38
N ALA A 35 8.68 -16.03 2.99
CA ALA A 35 8.73 -16.23 4.43
C ALA A 35 8.76 -14.91 5.21
N THR A 36 9.43 -13.87 4.69
CA THR A 36 9.43 -12.53 5.31
C THR A 36 8.03 -11.91 5.28
N VAL A 37 7.35 -11.94 4.13
CA VAL A 37 5.96 -11.44 4.01
C VAL A 37 5.02 -12.19 4.96
N GLU A 38 5.07 -13.52 4.97
CA GLU A 38 4.21 -14.34 5.84
C GLU A 38 4.45 -14.08 7.33
N LYS A 39 5.70 -13.79 7.74
CA LYS A 39 6.01 -13.41 9.13
C LYS A 39 5.36 -12.08 9.52
N ILE A 40 5.43 -11.07 8.67
CA ILE A 40 4.84 -9.74 8.93
C ILE A 40 3.32 -9.87 9.06
N GLU A 41 2.71 -10.62 8.16
CA GLU A 41 1.28 -10.84 8.19
C GLU A 41 0.81 -11.68 9.37
N THR A 42 1.59 -12.70 9.73
CA THR A 42 1.35 -13.47 10.95
C THR A 42 1.47 -12.59 12.19
N TYR A 43 2.41 -11.65 12.20
CA TYR A 43 2.56 -10.67 13.26
C TYR A 43 1.28 -9.83 13.41
N VAL A 44 0.74 -9.28 12.32
CA VAL A 44 -0.53 -8.51 12.38
C VAL A 44 -1.65 -9.36 12.96
N ARG A 45 -1.88 -10.57 12.42
CA ARG A 45 -2.96 -11.46 12.87
C ARG A 45 -2.82 -11.86 14.34
N ARG A 46 -1.60 -12.14 14.80
CA ARG A 46 -1.33 -12.52 16.20
C ARG A 46 -1.54 -11.39 17.19
N ASN A 47 -1.45 -10.14 16.74
CA ASN A 47 -1.69 -8.95 17.56
C ASN A 47 -3.10 -8.39 17.39
N GLY A 48 -4.04 -9.19 16.86
CA GLY A 48 -5.46 -8.86 16.83
C GLY A 48 -5.90 -7.98 15.67
N GLY A 49 -5.04 -7.77 14.66
CA GLY A 49 -5.38 -7.07 13.42
C GLY A 49 -5.78 -8.00 12.28
N GLY A 50 -6.63 -7.51 11.39
CA GLY A 50 -6.73 -8.01 10.03
C GLY A 50 -5.75 -7.30 9.11
N LEU A 51 -5.61 -7.79 7.88
CA LEU A 51 -4.80 -7.13 6.86
C LEU A 51 -5.71 -6.34 5.93
N ALA A 52 -5.42 -5.04 5.79
CA ALA A 52 -6.14 -4.17 4.88
C ALA A 52 -5.83 -4.51 3.41
N PHE A 53 -4.63 -5.04 3.15
CA PHE A 53 -4.19 -5.53 1.86
C PHE A 53 -2.95 -6.44 2.05
N PRO A 54 -2.55 -7.23 1.04
CA PRO A 54 -1.35 -8.06 1.11
C PRO A 54 -0.09 -7.22 1.30
N VAL A 55 0.79 -7.60 2.24
CA VAL A 55 2.05 -6.86 2.44
C VAL A 55 2.83 -6.77 1.12
N ASN A 56 3.13 -5.54 0.72
CA ASN A 56 3.84 -5.20 -0.50
C ASN A 56 5.35 -5.16 -0.22
N ILE A 57 6.14 -5.79 -1.08
CA ILE A 57 7.62 -5.82 -1.05
C ILE A 57 8.13 -5.54 -2.48
N ALA A 58 7.70 -4.43 -3.06
CA ALA A 58 8.21 -4.02 -4.37
C ALA A 58 9.71 -3.68 -4.27
N THR A 59 10.49 -4.01 -5.28
CA THR A 59 11.94 -3.83 -5.29
C THR A 59 12.42 -3.01 -6.47
N ASP A 60 13.45 -2.19 -6.27
CA ASP A 60 14.18 -1.50 -7.34
C ASP A 60 13.25 -0.64 -8.21
N GLU A 61 13.05 -0.99 -9.49
CA GLU A 61 12.14 -0.30 -10.41
C GLU A 61 10.65 -0.59 -10.20
N GLU A 62 10.31 -1.64 -9.45
CA GLU A 62 8.94 -1.90 -9.05
C GLU A 62 8.54 -0.82 -8.03
N ALA A 63 7.55 0.00 -8.35
CA ALA A 63 7.07 1.06 -7.47
C ALA A 63 6.08 0.55 -6.43
N ALA A 64 5.12 -0.27 -6.85
CA ALA A 64 4.05 -0.77 -5.98
C ALA A 64 3.42 -2.05 -6.53
N HIS A 65 2.49 -2.62 -5.75
CA HIS A 65 1.67 -3.78 -6.11
C HIS A 65 2.45 -5.06 -6.39
N TRP A 66 3.50 -5.34 -5.61
CA TRP A 66 4.18 -6.62 -5.66
C TRP A 66 4.18 -7.32 -4.30
N THR A 67 3.63 -8.53 -4.28
CA THR A 67 3.65 -9.44 -3.13
C THR A 67 3.92 -10.86 -3.67
N PRO A 68 4.63 -11.73 -2.92
CA PRO A 68 4.89 -13.10 -3.36
C PRO A 68 3.60 -13.95 -3.43
N SER A 69 3.59 -14.90 -4.37
CA SER A 69 2.65 -16.04 -4.38
C SER A 69 3.16 -17.22 -3.56
N SER A 70 2.28 -18.20 -3.31
CA SER A 70 2.61 -19.47 -2.63
C SER A 70 3.78 -20.23 -3.27
N ARG A 71 4.13 -19.92 -4.54
CA ARG A 71 5.19 -20.57 -5.32
C ARG A 71 6.46 -19.72 -5.45
N THR A 72 6.51 -18.55 -4.82
CA THR A 72 7.65 -17.64 -4.93
C THR A 72 8.85 -18.19 -4.17
N SER A 73 10.00 -18.27 -4.84
CA SER A 73 11.29 -18.70 -4.27
C SER A 73 12.36 -17.61 -4.30
N ARG A 74 11.93 -16.35 -4.45
CA ARG A 74 12.80 -15.17 -4.50
C ARG A 74 13.48 -14.97 -3.15
N ARG A 75 14.77 -14.63 -3.18
CA ARG A 75 15.53 -14.14 -2.02
C ARG A 75 15.94 -12.70 -2.22
N PHE A 76 16.07 -11.98 -1.12
CA PHE A 76 16.60 -10.63 -1.12
C PHE A 76 18.08 -10.61 -1.51
N SER A 77 18.45 -9.62 -2.31
CA SER A 77 19.82 -9.43 -2.81
C SER A 77 20.44 -8.18 -2.19
N THR A 78 21.74 -8.20 -1.98
CA THR A 78 22.49 -7.01 -1.54
C THR A 78 22.32 -5.86 -2.53
N GLY A 79 22.09 -4.67 -1.99
CA GLY A 79 21.87 -3.43 -2.72
C GLY A 79 20.45 -3.28 -3.28
N ALA A 80 19.55 -4.24 -3.07
CA ALA A 80 18.15 -4.10 -3.48
C ALA A 80 17.44 -3.00 -2.67
N LEU A 81 16.62 -2.22 -3.36
CA LEU A 81 15.83 -1.13 -2.81
C LEU A 81 14.39 -1.57 -2.61
N VAL A 82 14.06 -1.97 -1.38
CA VAL A 82 12.80 -2.62 -1.02
C VAL A 82 11.83 -1.61 -0.43
N LYS A 83 10.68 -1.43 -1.07
CA LYS A 83 9.53 -0.70 -0.52
C LYS A 83 8.69 -1.70 0.27
N LEU A 84 8.74 -1.59 1.59
CA LEU A 84 7.89 -2.36 2.49
C LEU A 84 6.66 -1.51 2.79
N ASP A 85 5.50 -2.03 2.41
CA ASP A 85 4.22 -1.35 2.51
C ASP A 85 3.20 -2.31 3.15
N VAL A 86 2.61 -1.86 4.26
CA VAL A 86 1.87 -2.67 5.24
C VAL A 86 0.54 -2.01 5.59
N GLY A 87 -0.54 -2.70 5.25
CA GLY A 87 -1.90 -2.32 5.60
C GLY A 87 -2.48 -3.21 6.70
N VAL A 88 -2.98 -2.59 7.78
CA VAL A 88 -3.69 -3.27 8.87
C VAL A 88 -5.11 -2.74 8.95
N GLU A 89 -6.07 -3.61 9.29
CA GLU A 89 -7.42 -3.20 9.62
C GLU A 89 -7.87 -3.70 11.00
N ILE A 90 -8.67 -2.89 11.69
CA ILE A 90 -9.40 -3.28 12.89
C ILE A 90 -10.88 -2.97 12.64
N GLY A 91 -11.70 -3.99 12.44
CA GLY A 91 -13.14 -3.81 12.19
C GLY A 91 -13.46 -2.97 10.95
N GLY A 92 -12.54 -2.94 9.98
CA GLY A 92 -12.57 -2.17 8.76
C GLY A 92 -11.89 -0.80 8.83
N TYR A 93 -11.45 -0.34 10.00
CA TYR A 93 -10.67 0.89 10.14
C TYR A 93 -9.21 0.60 9.80
N ILE A 94 -8.61 1.38 8.89
CA ILE A 94 -7.35 1.02 8.21
C ILE A 94 -6.19 1.90 8.67
N GLY A 95 -5.07 1.25 8.98
CA GLY A 95 -3.75 1.88 9.05
C GLY A 95 -2.93 1.43 7.83
N ASP A 96 -2.47 2.41 7.07
CA ASP A 96 -1.65 2.26 5.86
C ASP A 96 -0.32 3.00 6.03
N ASN A 97 0.79 2.31 5.83
CA ASN A 97 2.12 2.89 5.92
C ASN A 97 3.18 2.12 5.12
N ALA A 98 4.23 2.84 4.75
CA ALA A 98 5.31 2.30 3.97
C ALA A 98 6.64 2.99 4.25
N LEU A 99 7.73 2.26 4.01
CA LEU A 99 9.07 2.80 4.01
C LEU A 99 9.95 2.07 3.00
N THR A 100 11.08 2.68 2.67
CA THR A 100 12.08 2.08 1.79
C THR A 100 13.36 1.69 2.53
N ILE A 101 13.83 0.46 2.29
CA ILE A 101 15.05 -0.14 2.84
C ILE A 101 16.01 -0.43 1.68
N GLU A 102 17.26 -0.02 1.81
CA GLU A 102 18.33 -0.53 0.95
C GLU A 102 19.13 -1.60 1.71
N ILE A 103 19.26 -2.78 1.11
CA ILE A 103 19.87 -3.94 1.79
C ILE A 103 21.40 -3.84 1.74
N ALA A 104 22.04 -3.71 2.91
CA ALA A 104 23.50 -3.72 3.05
C ALA A 104 24.24 -2.73 2.12
N ALA A 105 23.58 -1.62 1.78
CA ALA A 105 24.13 -0.54 0.97
C ALA A 105 23.44 0.79 1.32
N SER A 106 23.99 1.90 0.82
CA SER A 106 23.54 3.26 1.07
C SER A 106 23.67 4.13 -0.19
N ARG A 107 23.38 3.55 -1.36
CA ARG A 107 23.51 4.23 -2.66
C ARG A 107 22.34 5.15 -2.96
N HIS A 108 21.21 4.95 -2.28
CA HIS A 108 19.95 5.64 -2.54
C HIS A 108 19.43 6.41 -1.32
N ASP A 109 20.30 6.78 -0.38
CA ASP A 109 19.90 7.52 0.83
C ASP A 109 19.24 8.86 0.48
N GLU A 110 19.80 9.64 -0.44
CA GLU A 110 19.20 10.90 -0.91
C GLU A 110 17.80 10.69 -1.51
N MET A 111 17.56 9.58 -2.21
CA MET A 111 16.24 9.25 -2.74
C MET A 111 15.23 8.89 -1.65
N ARG A 112 15.69 8.25 -0.58
CA ARG A 112 14.86 7.88 0.57
C ARG A 112 14.55 9.12 1.41
N ASP A 113 15.51 10.02 1.55
CA ASP A 113 15.36 11.31 2.21
C ASP A 113 14.37 12.19 1.43
N ALA A 114 14.48 12.27 0.11
CA ALA A 114 13.53 13.02 -0.72
C ALA A 114 12.06 12.59 -0.51
N ALA A 115 11.79 11.28 -0.50
CA ALA A 115 10.44 10.76 -0.25
C ALA A 115 9.96 11.06 1.19
N ARG A 116 10.84 10.87 2.19
CA ARG A 116 10.53 11.15 3.60
C ARG A 116 10.29 12.63 3.87
N GLU A 117 11.09 13.52 3.30
CA GLU A 117 10.94 14.97 3.46
C GLU A 117 9.71 15.48 2.72
N ALA A 118 9.40 14.93 1.55
CA ALA A 118 8.15 15.23 0.86
C ALA A 118 6.94 14.83 1.71
N LEU A 119 6.97 13.66 2.34
CA LEU A 119 5.92 13.19 3.24
C LEU A 119 5.76 14.14 4.44
N GLN A 120 6.87 14.44 5.11
CA GLN A 120 6.90 15.35 6.26
C GLN A 120 6.35 16.73 5.90
N ARG A 121 6.75 17.27 4.74
CA ARG A 121 6.26 18.56 4.25
C ARG A 121 4.74 18.55 4.01
N VAL A 122 4.21 17.47 3.45
CA VAL A 122 2.75 17.32 3.25
C VAL A 122 2.03 17.22 4.58
N ILE A 123 2.55 16.45 5.55
CA ILE A 123 1.96 16.33 6.90
C ILE A 123 1.82 17.72 7.55
N GLU A 124 2.86 18.55 7.49
CA GLU A 124 2.87 19.90 8.06
C GLU A 124 1.87 20.85 7.38
N MET A 125 1.61 20.65 6.09
CA MET A 125 0.66 21.45 5.32
C MET A 125 -0.78 20.95 5.42
N THR A 126 -0.99 19.71 5.86
CA THR A 126 -2.30 19.08 5.84
C THR A 126 -3.17 19.64 6.97
N ALA A 127 -4.36 20.11 6.63
CA ALA A 127 -5.38 20.55 7.57
C ALA A 127 -6.76 20.58 6.90
N PRO A 128 -7.87 20.57 7.66
CA PRO A 128 -9.18 20.86 7.10
C PRO A 128 -9.19 22.20 6.34
N GLY A 129 -9.76 22.22 5.15
CA GLY A 129 -9.80 23.39 4.26
C GLY A 129 -8.64 23.47 3.26
N VAL A 130 -7.59 22.65 3.43
CA VAL A 130 -6.47 22.59 2.48
C VAL A 130 -6.89 21.82 1.23
N ASN A 131 -6.52 22.34 0.06
CA ASN A 131 -6.77 21.68 -1.21
C ASN A 131 -5.61 20.71 -1.55
N THR A 132 -5.90 19.47 -1.91
CA THR A 132 -4.89 18.44 -2.18
C THR A 132 -3.94 18.79 -3.34
N SER A 133 -4.33 19.70 -4.24
CA SER A 133 -3.42 20.20 -5.29
C SER A 133 -2.21 20.96 -4.72
N LEU A 134 -2.37 21.65 -3.59
CA LEU A 134 -1.26 22.32 -2.90
C LEU A 134 -0.28 21.31 -2.30
N LEU A 135 -0.80 20.18 -1.81
CA LEU A 135 0.03 19.09 -1.29
C LEU A 135 0.86 18.47 -2.41
N GLY A 136 0.27 18.26 -3.60
CA GLY A 136 1.01 17.76 -4.76
C GLY A 136 2.10 18.69 -5.27
N SER A 137 1.88 20.01 -5.24
CA SER A 137 2.96 20.97 -5.52
C SER A 137 4.10 20.85 -4.50
N ALA A 138 3.77 20.68 -3.21
CA ALA A 138 4.79 20.53 -2.16
C ALA A 138 5.60 19.23 -2.31
N VAL A 139 4.96 18.11 -2.68
CA VAL A 139 5.66 16.86 -2.99
C VAL A 139 6.62 17.06 -4.16
N GLN A 140 6.16 17.67 -5.24
CA GLN A 140 6.97 17.92 -6.43
C GLN A 140 8.17 18.80 -6.13
N GLU A 141 7.96 19.97 -5.50
CA GLU A 141 9.03 20.91 -5.17
C GLU A 141 10.09 20.25 -4.29
N THR A 142 9.68 19.48 -3.28
CA THR A 142 10.62 18.77 -2.41
C THR A 142 11.41 17.71 -3.17
N ILE A 143 10.75 16.83 -3.93
CA ILE A 143 11.46 15.75 -4.65
C ILE A 143 12.38 16.31 -5.75
N GLU A 144 11.95 17.33 -6.48
CA GLU A 144 12.77 17.96 -7.54
C GLU A 144 13.99 18.71 -6.97
N SER A 145 13.92 19.19 -5.72
CA SER A 145 15.08 19.82 -5.05
C SER A 145 16.25 18.86 -4.82
N TYR A 146 15.97 17.56 -4.77
CA TYR A 146 16.98 16.48 -4.71
C TYR A 146 17.50 16.08 -6.10
N GLY A 147 17.05 16.73 -7.18
CA GLY A 147 17.38 16.33 -8.56
C GLY A 147 16.67 15.06 -9.02
N LEU A 148 15.61 14.65 -8.31
CA LEU A 148 14.80 13.46 -8.59
C LEU A 148 13.46 13.84 -9.23
N ARG A 149 12.66 12.83 -9.58
CA ARG A 149 11.31 13.02 -10.11
C ARG A 149 10.28 12.36 -9.20
N PRO A 150 9.16 13.04 -8.88
CA PRO A 150 8.01 12.36 -8.30
C PRO A 150 7.42 11.38 -9.32
N VAL A 151 6.86 10.26 -8.86
CA VAL A 151 6.07 9.38 -9.74
C VAL A 151 4.69 10.00 -9.95
N ALA A 152 4.52 10.68 -11.08
CA ALA A 152 3.39 11.59 -11.30
C ALA A 152 2.00 10.94 -11.34
N ASN A 153 1.93 9.64 -11.62
CA ASN A 153 0.68 8.87 -11.69
C ASN A 153 0.50 7.89 -10.53
N LEU A 154 1.26 8.05 -9.45
CA LEU A 154 0.97 7.48 -8.13
C LEU A 154 0.63 8.62 -7.17
N THR A 155 -0.40 8.41 -6.36
CA THR A 155 -0.97 9.44 -5.49
C THR A 155 -1.44 8.79 -4.21
N GLY A 156 -1.28 9.49 -3.09
CA GLY A 156 -1.99 9.13 -1.87
C GLY A 156 -3.50 9.17 -2.06
N HIS A 157 -4.24 8.63 -1.10
CA HIS A 157 -5.67 8.43 -1.24
C HIS A 157 -6.44 8.66 0.06
N GLY A 158 -7.74 8.93 -0.07
CA GLY A 158 -8.65 8.90 1.07
C GLY A 158 -9.00 7.48 1.47
N ILE A 159 -9.19 7.26 2.77
CA ILE A 159 -9.52 5.96 3.34
C ILE A 159 -10.83 6.07 4.12
N LYS A 160 -11.67 5.05 4.01
CA LYS A 160 -12.90 4.86 4.81
C LYS A 160 -12.93 3.44 5.34
N ARG A 161 -13.91 3.17 6.22
CA ARG A 161 -14.14 1.84 6.77
C ARG A 161 -14.38 0.82 5.64
N TYR A 162 -13.53 -0.21 5.54
CA TYR A 162 -13.50 -1.23 4.48
C TYR A 162 -13.27 -0.69 3.05
N ASP A 163 -12.81 0.54 2.91
CA ASP A 163 -12.60 1.18 1.62
C ASP A 163 -11.26 1.90 1.62
N LEU A 164 -10.24 1.19 1.13
CA LEU A 164 -8.86 1.67 1.04
C LEU A 164 -8.76 2.91 0.14
N HIS A 165 -9.59 3.03 -0.91
CA HIS A 165 -9.48 4.10 -1.92
C HIS A 165 -10.83 4.82 -2.12
N CYS A 166 -11.18 5.73 -1.21
CA CYS A 166 -12.52 6.34 -1.15
C CYS A 166 -12.75 7.54 -2.09
N GLY A 167 -11.88 7.73 -3.10
CA GLY A 167 -12.01 8.72 -4.17
C GLY A 167 -11.39 10.10 -3.90
N ILE A 168 -10.83 10.34 -2.71
CA ILE A 168 -9.90 11.47 -2.50
C ILE A 168 -8.53 11.04 -3.03
N SER A 169 -7.85 11.91 -3.78
CA SER A 169 -6.48 11.70 -4.23
C SER A 169 -5.60 12.83 -3.72
N ILE A 170 -4.41 12.46 -3.24
CA ILE A 170 -3.32 13.33 -2.78
C ILE A 170 -2.21 13.25 -3.84
N PRO A 171 -2.22 14.16 -4.84
CA PRO A 171 -1.28 14.09 -5.96
C PRO A 171 0.18 14.17 -5.50
N SER A 172 1.09 13.62 -6.30
CA SER A 172 2.54 13.77 -6.11
C SER A 172 3.14 14.91 -6.94
N VAL A 173 2.30 15.58 -7.75
CA VAL A 173 2.70 16.64 -8.68
C VAL A 173 1.68 17.76 -8.75
N SER A 174 2.13 18.95 -9.16
CA SER A 174 1.30 20.12 -9.41
C SER A 174 0.39 19.94 -10.65
N GLY A 175 -0.60 20.84 -10.80
CA GLY A 175 -1.46 20.88 -11.99
C GLY A 175 -2.68 19.97 -11.96
N PHE A 176 -2.88 19.20 -10.89
CA PHE A 176 -4.07 18.37 -10.69
C PHE A 176 -5.23 19.18 -10.09
N ARG A 177 -6.45 18.85 -10.49
CA ARG A 177 -7.65 19.35 -9.79
C ARG A 177 -7.78 18.60 -8.46
N GLY A 178 -7.41 19.25 -7.36
CA GLY A 178 -7.48 18.66 -6.03
C GLY A 178 -8.87 18.74 -5.39
N THR A 179 -8.99 18.07 -4.25
CA THR A 179 -10.16 18.06 -3.37
C THR A 179 -9.86 18.90 -2.12
N VAL A 180 -10.87 19.59 -1.58
CA VAL A 180 -10.72 20.29 -0.29
C VAL A 180 -10.92 19.29 0.82
N LEU A 181 -9.88 19.09 1.62
CA LEU A 181 -9.88 18.19 2.78
C LEU A 181 -10.81 18.71 3.87
N ARG A 182 -11.45 17.80 4.59
CA ARG A 182 -12.45 18.09 5.61
C ARG A 182 -12.06 17.50 6.96
N LYS A 183 -12.64 18.04 8.01
CA LYS A 183 -12.59 17.42 9.34
C LYS A 183 -13.11 15.99 9.24
N ASP A 184 -12.46 15.08 9.96
CA ASP A 184 -12.71 13.64 10.03
C ASP A 184 -12.37 12.85 8.75
N ASP A 185 -11.76 13.49 7.73
CA ASP A 185 -11.14 12.74 6.63
C ASP A 185 -9.95 11.92 7.15
N VAL A 186 -9.81 10.70 6.65
CA VAL A 186 -8.62 9.86 6.83
C VAL A 186 -7.96 9.71 5.48
N ILE A 187 -6.65 9.95 5.39
CA ILE A 187 -5.90 9.92 4.14
C ILE A 187 -4.58 9.18 4.32
N ALA A 188 -4.18 8.41 3.32
CA ALA A 188 -2.81 7.98 3.09
C ALA A 188 -2.07 9.07 2.29
N VAL A 189 -0.86 9.40 2.72
CA VAL A 189 0.06 10.27 1.99
C VAL A 189 1.31 9.46 1.70
N GLU A 190 1.58 9.23 0.42
CA GLU A 190 2.61 8.31 -0.08
C GLU A 190 3.40 8.90 -1.25
N PRO A 191 4.32 9.85 -1.00
CA PRO A 191 5.24 10.31 -2.03
C PRO A 191 6.17 9.19 -2.50
N PHE A 192 6.27 9.06 -3.83
CA PHE A 192 7.26 8.22 -4.50
C PHE A 192 8.29 9.09 -5.23
N ALA A 193 9.59 8.84 -4.98
CA ALA A 193 10.67 9.48 -5.71
C ALA A 193 11.42 8.49 -6.59
N THR A 194 11.86 8.93 -7.76
CA THR A 194 12.61 8.10 -8.70
C THR A 194 13.69 8.88 -9.43
N ASN A 195 14.76 8.18 -9.82
CA ASN A 195 15.77 8.66 -10.77
C ASN A 195 15.45 8.25 -12.23
N GLY A 196 14.30 7.63 -12.46
CA GLY A 196 13.78 7.18 -13.76
C GLY A 196 12.87 8.20 -14.43
N ALA A 197 11.89 7.75 -15.20
CA ALA A 197 11.00 8.59 -15.99
C ALA A 197 9.99 9.42 -15.15
N GLY A 198 9.75 9.07 -13.89
CA GLY A 198 8.74 9.73 -13.05
C GLY A 198 7.32 9.26 -13.37
N ARG A 199 7.17 8.05 -13.90
CA ARG A 199 5.88 7.49 -14.29
C ARG A 199 5.92 5.97 -14.25
N VAL A 200 4.84 5.34 -13.78
CA VAL A 200 4.72 3.87 -13.71
C VAL A 200 3.70 3.32 -14.71
N GLY A 201 3.86 2.06 -15.09
CA GLY A 201 2.89 1.33 -15.91
C GLY A 201 2.81 -0.15 -15.55
N GLY A 202 1.59 -0.69 -15.62
CA GLY A 202 1.32 -2.08 -15.27
C GLY A 202 1.33 -3.02 -16.47
N LYS A 203 2.39 -3.82 -16.63
CA LYS A 203 2.50 -4.81 -17.73
C LYS A 203 2.37 -6.26 -17.26
N ARG A 204 2.64 -6.53 -15.98
CA ARG A 204 2.72 -7.88 -15.42
C ARG A 204 1.70 -8.05 -14.29
N ASN A 205 1.15 -9.26 -14.19
CA ASN A 205 0.20 -9.60 -13.14
C ASN A 205 0.91 -9.58 -11.78
N SER A 206 0.27 -9.00 -10.76
CA SER A 206 0.70 -9.20 -9.38
C SER A 206 0.01 -10.40 -8.75
N ASN A 207 0.35 -10.67 -7.48
CA ASN A 207 -0.37 -11.58 -6.62
C ASN A 207 -1.37 -10.86 -5.68
N ILE A 208 -1.88 -9.70 -6.10
CA ILE A 208 -2.85 -8.88 -5.37
C ILE A 208 -4.13 -8.81 -6.20
N TYR A 209 -5.24 -9.19 -5.58
CA TYR A 209 -6.55 -9.32 -6.20
C TYR A 209 -7.58 -8.49 -5.44
N HIS A 210 -8.68 -8.13 -6.09
CA HIS A 210 -9.85 -7.55 -5.45
C HIS A 210 -11.14 -8.08 -6.07
N PHE A 211 -12.19 -8.08 -5.26
CA PHE A 211 -13.54 -8.34 -5.75
C PHE A 211 -14.02 -7.17 -6.60
N VAL A 212 -14.49 -7.44 -7.82
CA VAL A 212 -14.96 -6.42 -8.76
C VAL A 212 -16.48 -6.31 -8.68
N ARG A 213 -17.17 -7.43 -8.90
CA ARG A 213 -18.64 -7.46 -9.01
C ARG A 213 -19.18 -8.89 -8.89
N PRO A 214 -20.45 -9.06 -8.49
CA PRO A 214 -21.08 -10.36 -8.53
C PRO A 214 -21.28 -10.80 -9.99
N VAL A 215 -20.92 -12.04 -10.30
CA VAL A 215 -21.15 -12.67 -11.61
C VAL A 215 -21.64 -14.10 -11.42
N ARG A 216 -22.38 -14.63 -12.39
CA ARG A 216 -22.82 -16.02 -12.37
C ARG A 216 -21.68 -16.92 -12.85
N VAL A 217 -21.21 -17.80 -11.98
CA VAL A 217 -20.24 -18.85 -12.28
C VAL A 217 -20.93 -20.20 -12.14
N ARG A 218 -20.69 -21.13 -13.07
CA ARG A 218 -21.33 -22.47 -13.06
C ARG A 218 -20.64 -23.46 -12.14
N ASP A 219 -19.36 -23.23 -11.90
CA ASP A 219 -18.48 -24.11 -11.15
C ASP A 219 -18.69 -23.93 -9.64
N SER A 220 -19.07 -24.99 -8.93
CA SER A 220 -19.44 -24.93 -7.52
C SER A 220 -18.30 -24.50 -6.62
N GLU A 221 -17.08 -25.00 -6.87
CA GLU A 221 -15.89 -24.63 -6.09
C GLU A 221 -15.52 -23.15 -6.28
N ALA A 222 -15.63 -22.63 -7.50
CA ALA A 222 -15.43 -21.21 -7.75
C ALA A 222 -16.51 -20.33 -7.10
N VAL A 223 -17.76 -20.79 -7.05
CA VAL A 223 -18.84 -20.09 -6.34
C VAL A 223 -18.55 -20.03 -4.84
N GLU A 224 -18.19 -21.15 -4.23
CA GLU A 224 -17.82 -21.22 -2.81
C GLU A 224 -16.63 -20.32 -2.49
N LEU A 225 -15.58 -20.36 -3.32
CA LEU A 225 -14.41 -19.49 -3.14
C LEU A 225 -14.79 -17.99 -3.23
N LEU A 226 -15.68 -17.62 -4.16
CA LEU A 226 -16.14 -16.23 -4.30
C LEU A 226 -16.94 -15.77 -3.07
N GLU A 227 -17.76 -16.65 -2.50
CA GLU A 227 -18.50 -16.36 -1.27
C GLU A 227 -17.54 -16.13 -0.11
N ARG A 228 -16.53 -17.00 0.05
CA ARG A 228 -15.46 -16.84 1.05
C ARG A 228 -14.69 -15.53 0.86
N ILE A 229 -14.26 -15.20 -0.36
CA ILE A 229 -13.55 -13.94 -0.65
C ILE A 229 -14.37 -12.74 -0.18
N ARG A 230 -15.68 -12.73 -0.44
CA ARG A 230 -16.55 -11.61 -0.07
C ARG A 230 -16.80 -11.54 1.44
N SER A 231 -16.96 -12.69 2.11
CA SER A 231 -17.21 -12.74 3.55
C SER A 231 -15.96 -12.49 4.37
N GLU A 232 -14.77 -12.79 3.87
CA GLU A 232 -13.52 -12.69 4.64
C GLU A 232 -12.82 -11.34 4.41
N PHE A 233 -12.81 -10.84 3.17
CA PHE A 233 -12.04 -9.64 2.83
C PHE A 233 -12.90 -8.37 2.72
N HIS A 234 -14.23 -8.49 2.71
CA HIS A 234 -15.15 -7.35 2.74
C HIS A 234 -14.91 -6.28 1.64
N GLY A 235 -14.35 -6.69 0.50
CA GLY A 235 -14.00 -5.79 -0.61
C GLY A 235 -12.56 -5.29 -0.60
N LEU A 236 -11.82 -5.52 0.49
CA LEU A 236 -10.39 -5.22 0.58
C LEU A 236 -9.56 -6.13 -0.35
N PRO A 237 -8.39 -5.65 -0.80
CA PRO A 237 -7.47 -6.47 -1.59
C PRO A 237 -7.01 -7.73 -0.84
N PHE A 238 -6.72 -8.79 -1.59
CA PHE A 238 -6.26 -10.07 -1.05
C PHE A 238 -5.20 -10.73 -1.93
N ALA A 239 -4.43 -11.66 -1.37
CA ALA A 239 -3.44 -12.43 -2.11
C ALA A 239 -3.89 -13.88 -2.29
N GLU A 240 -3.42 -14.54 -3.35
CA GLU A 240 -3.71 -15.95 -3.59
C GLU A 240 -3.30 -16.84 -2.42
N ARG A 241 -2.15 -16.56 -1.79
CA ARG A 241 -1.64 -17.32 -0.65
C ARG A 241 -2.56 -17.31 0.57
N TRP A 242 -3.48 -16.34 0.68
CA TRP A 242 -4.50 -16.32 1.72
C TRP A 242 -5.65 -17.29 1.44
N LEU A 243 -5.91 -17.59 0.17
CA LEU A 243 -6.99 -18.48 -0.24
C LEU A 243 -6.73 -19.93 0.16
N HIS A 244 -5.46 -20.30 0.40
CA HIS A 244 -5.10 -21.61 0.93
C HIS A 244 -5.67 -21.89 2.33
N ALA A 245 -6.13 -20.87 3.06
CA ALA A 245 -6.87 -21.07 4.31
C ALA A 245 -8.27 -21.69 4.10
N PHE A 246 -8.81 -21.62 2.88
CA PHE A 246 -10.16 -22.07 2.54
C PHE A 246 -10.18 -23.16 1.46
N ASN A 247 -9.11 -23.31 0.69
CA ASN A 247 -9.02 -24.25 -0.42
C ASN A 247 -7.56 -24.68 -0.63
N ASP A 248 -7.26 -25.98 -0.59
CA ASP A 248 -5.90 -26.51 -0.72
C ASP A 248 -5.21 -26.13 -2.05
N ASP A 249 -5.96 -26.02 -3.15
CA ASP A 249 -5.48 -25.54 -4.46
C ASP A 249 -6.45 -24.48 -5.02
N PRO A 250 -6.30 -23.20 -4.64
CA PRO A 250 -7.24 -22.15 -5.01
C PRO A 250 -7.08 -21.70 -6.47
N GLN A 251 -5.98 -22.07 -7.15
CA GLN A 251 -5.60 -21.55 -8.46
C GLN A 251 -6.66 -21.82 -9.55
N PRO A 252 -7.20 -23.05 -9.73
CA PRO A 252 -8.20 -23.31 -10.76
C PRO A 252 -9.46 -22.45 -10.59
N SER A 253 -9.95 -22.32 -9.35
CA SER A 253 -11.14 -21.53 -9.03
C SER A 253 -10.88 -20.03 -9.18
N LEU A 254 -9.75 -19.53 -8.70
CA LEU A 254 -9.35 -18.14 -8.89
C LEU A 254 -9.24 -17.77 -10.38
N GLN A 255 -8.69 -18.64 -11.23
CA GLN A 255 -8.64 -18.42 -12.68
C GLN A 255 -10.02 -18.38 -13.34
N LYS A 256 -10.97 -19.20 -12.89
CA LYS A 256 -12.37 -19.12 -13.35
C LYS A 256 -13.01 -17.77 -12.96
N LEU A 257 -12.75 -17.30 -11.74
CA LEU A 257 -13.26 -16.00 -11.24
C LEU A 257 -12.68 -14.81 -12.00
N LEU A 258 -11.37 -14.85 -12.31
CA LEU A 258 -10.70 -13.84 -13.13
C LEU A 258 -11.30 -13.79 -14.54
N ARG A 259 -11.46 -14.94 -15.21
CA ARG A 259 -12.07 -15.01 -16.56
C ARG A 259 -13.52 -14.55 -16.58
N ALA A 260 -14.26 -14.80 -15.51
CA ALA A 260 -15.65 -14.35 -15.36
C ALA A 260 -15.75 -12.83 -15.05
N GLY A 261 -14.64 -12.18 -14.67
CA GLY A 261 -14.62 -10.79 -14.22
C GLY A 261 -15.29 -10.59 -12.86
N ALA A 262 -15.31 -11.63 -12.01
CA ALA A 262 -15.75 -11.54 -10.62
C ALA A 262 -14.69 -10.86 -9.74
N VAL A 263 -13.43 -11.15 -10.07
CA VAL A 263 -12.21 -10.71 -9.40
C VAL A 263 -11.28 -10.14 -10.48
N ALA A 264 -10.46 -9.17 -10.11
CA ALA A 264 -9.36 -8.68 -10.94
C ALA A 264 -8.08 -8.61 -10.11
N TYR A 265 -6.93 -8.61 -10.78
CA TYR A 265 -5.65 -8.35 -10.14
C TYR A 265 -5.29 -6.86 -10.25
N TYR A 266 -4.54 -6.35 -9.28
CA TYR A 266 -3.80 -5.10 -9.45
C TYR A 266 -2.53 -5.42 -10.22
N PRO A 267 -2.19 -4.73 -11.33
CA PRO A 267 -0.91 -4.98 -11.99
C PRO A 267 0.24 -4.48 -11.13
N VAL A 268 1.40 -5.14 -11.22
CA VAL A 268 2.65 -4.60 -10.66
C VAL A 268 2.95 -3.30 -11.39
N LEU A 269 3.29 -2.24 -10.66
CA LEU A 269 3.55 -0.93 -11.22
C LEU A 269 5.05 -0.71 -11.37
N ASP A 270 5.56 -0.91 -12.60
CA ASP A 270 6.98 -0.75 -12.91
C ASP A 270 7.27 0.69 -13.36
N GLU A 271 8.39 1.25 -12.91
CA GLU A 271 8.90 2.55 -13.37
C GLU A 271 9.27 2.48 -14.86
N LEU A 272 8.67 3.36 -15.68
CA LEU A 272 8.73 3.26 -17.15
C LEU A 272 10.11 3.58 -17.75
N GLY A 273 10.96 4.29 -17.00
CA GLY A 273 12.35 4.55 -17.35
C GLY A 273 13.31 3.53 -16.73
N HIS A 274 12.80 2.51 -16.04
CA HIS A 274 13.60 1.52 -15.30
C HIS A 274 14.51 2.15 -14.23
N GLY A 275 14.12 3.30 -13.70
CA GLY A 275 14.80 3.92 -12.56
C GLY A 275 14.43 3.26 -11.25
N MET A 276 15.27 3.46 -10.24
CA MET A 276 14.99 3.04 -8.87
C MET A 276 13.84 3.87 -8.29
N VAL A 277 13.03 3.27 -7.43
CA VAL A 277 11.90 3.94 -6.78
C VAL A 277 11.99 3.82 -5.26
N THR A 278 11.80 4.94 -4.56
CA THR A 278 11.59 5.02 -3.11
C THR A 278 10.18 5.50 -2.80
N GLN A 279 9.66 5.05 -1.66
CA GLN A 279 8.36 5.40 -1.06
C GLN A 279 8.55 5.69 0.43
N ALA A 280 7.76 6.62 0.94
CA ALA A 280 7.50 6.80 2.36
C ALA A 280 6.01 7.09 2.51
N GLU A 281 5.37 6.55 3.55
CA GLU A 281 3.92 6.72 3.70
C GLU A 281 3.45 6.72 5.16
N HIS A 282 2.44 7.56 5.40
CA HIS A 282 1.67 7.57 6.65
C HIS A 282 0.18 7.76 6.39
N THR A 283 -0.63 7.09 7.22
CA THR A 283 -2.04 7.41 7.42
C THR A 283 -2.22 8.58 8.39
N LEU A 284 -3.03 9.55 7.96
CA LEU A 284 -3.33 10.80 8.66
C LEU A 284 -4.83 10.88 8.95
N LEU A 285 -5.19 11.28 10.16
CA LEU A 285 -6.55 11.67 10.53
C LEU A 285 -6.63 13.19 10.67
N LEU A 286 -7.57 13.81 9.95
CA LEU A 286 -7.83 15.24 10.04
C LEU A 286 -8.75 15.54 11.22
N THR A 287 -8.25 16.29 12.19
CA THR A 287 -9.00 16.72 13.38
C THR A 287 -9.37 18.20 13.28
N SER A 288 -10.16 18.71 14.22
CA SER A 288 -10.47 20.14 14.30
C SER A 288 -9.27 21.02 14.67
N SER A 289 -8.20 20.43 15.24
CA SER A 289 -7.02 21.14 15.72
C SER A 289 -5.78 20.93 14.85
N GLY A 290 -5.89 20.23 13.73
CA GLY A 290 -4.77 19.88 12.85
C GLY A 290 -4.87 18.44 12.36
N VAL A 291 -3.73 17.77 12.28
CA VAL A 291 -3.62 16.37 11.82
C VAL A 291 -3.03 15.50 12.91
N GLU A 292 -3.57 14.30 13.05
CA GLU A 292 -3.00 13.22 13.84
C GLU A 292 -2.37 12.20 12.89
N VAL A 293 -1.07 11.93 13.03
CA VAL A 293 -0.38 10.89 12.25
C VAL A 293 -0.61 9.55 12.96
N LEU A 294 -1.45 8.69 12.39
CA LEU A 294 -1.87 7.45 13.06
C LEU A 294 -0.78 6.37 13.06
N THR A 295 0.20 6.49 12.17
CA THR A 295 1.20 5.44 11.88
C THR A 295 2.64 5.86 12.18
N GLN A 296 2.83 6.92 12.98
CA GLN A 296 4.16 7.46 13.37
C GLN A 296 4.81 6.69 14.51
#